data_AF-A0A354HZ03-F1
#
_entry.id   AF-A0A354HZ03-F1
#
_cell.length_a   1.000
_cell.length_b   1.000
_cell.length_c   1.000
_cell.angle_alpha   90.00
_cell.angle_beta   90.00
_cell.angle_gamma   90.00
#
_symmetry.space_group_name_H-M   'P 1'
#
loop_
_entity.id
_entity.type
_entity.pdbx_description
1 polymer ?
#
loop_
_entity_poly.entity_id
_entity_poly.type
_entity_poly.pdbx_seq_one_letter_code
_entity_poly.pdbx_strand_id
1 'polypeptide(L)'
;MDKPLHIPFIPDLDFLNTDVIFSRLELQGERHTVESRNWSEEFPYHPLTTFTVAHSAKFIYVDFFVRCNYLRAVNYANNTQVHDDSCVQIYLQPQNSDGRYWNFEFNCIGTVNAAHRIPGGDPTPLTDDEIATISRYASCGTRPFEEIEGLFTWNLLAAIPIELMGMKYEGQPIHMKGNVYKCASGTSQPHFLSWAPVLTQRPDFHRPEFFAPIIID
;
A
#
# COMPACT_ATOMS: atom_id res chain seq x y z
N MET A 1 6.02 4.33 19.10
CA MET A 1 5.26 5.23 18.19
C MET A 1 3.93 5.43 18.86
N ASP A 2 3.73 6.58 19.48
CA ASP A 2 2.59 6.77 20.41
C ASP A 2 1.43 7.54 19.78
N LYS A 3 1.51 7.89 18.49
CA LYS A 3 0.46 8.61 17.78
C LYS A 3 -0.10 7.76 16.63
N PRO A 4 -1.43 7.66 16.49
CA PRO A 4 -2.06 7.01 15.35
C PRO A 4 -1.78 7.79 14.06
N LEU A 5 -1.75 7.08 12.93
CA LEU A 5 -1.89 7.68 11.61
C LEU A 5 -3.35 8.10 11.42
N HIS A 6 -3.58 9.35 11.05
CA HIS A 6 -4.90 9.84 10.69
C HIS A 6 -5.07 9.81 9.17
N ILE A 7 -6.20 9.29 8.70
CA ILE A 7 -6.61 9.33 7.30
C ILE A 7 -7.71 10.39 7.24
N PRO A 8 -7.41 11.63 6.79
CA PRO A 8 -8.34 12.75 6.86
C PRO A 8 -9.45 12.67 5.80
N PHE A 9 -10.63 13.20 6.14
CA PHE A 9 -11.79 13.25 5.25
C PHE A 9 -11.67 14.35 4.19
N ILE A 10 -11.75 13.96 2.92
CA ILE A 10 -11.79 14.85 1.76
C ILE A 10 -13.00 14.42 0.89
N PRO A 11 -14.17 15.08 1.04
CA PRO A 11 -15.46 14.57 0.56
C PRO A 11 -15.60 14.48 -0.96
N ASP A 12 -14.83 15.25 -1.72
CA ASP A 12 -15.02 15.42 -3.14
C ASP A 12 -14.04 14.63 -4.01
N LEU A 13 -13.09 13.89 -3.43
CA LEU A 13 -12.08 13.11 -4.18
C LEU A 13 -12.70 12.22 -5.27
N ASP A 14 -13.87 11.63 -5.00
CA ASP A 14 -14.57 10.72 -5.91
C ASP A 14 -15.05 11.39 -7.22
N PHE A 15 -15.08 12.72 -7.27
CA PHE A 15 -15.57 13.50 -8.41
C PHE A 15 -14.45 14.23 -9.17
N LEU A 16 -13.19 14.04 -8.76
CA LEU A 16 -12.04 14.74 -9.29
C LEU A 16 -11.31 13.88 -10.32
N ASN A 17 -10.61 14.52 -11.24
CA ASN A 17 -9.65 13.83 -12.09
C ASN A 17 -8.33 13.58 -11.32
N THR A 18 -7.49 12.70 -11.85
CA THR A 18 -6.26 12.24 -11.23
C THR A 18 -5.31 13.37 -10.82
N ASP A 19 -5.08 14.37 -11.68
CA ASP A 19 -4.16 15.48 -11.39
C ASP A 19 -4.64 16.33 -10.20
N VAL A 20 -5.96 16.55 -10.14
CA VAL A 20 -6.57 17.27 -9.03
C VAL A 20 -6.55 16.40 -7.76
N ILE A 21 -6.75 15.09 -7.85
CA ILE A 21 -6.62 14.18 -6.69
C ILE A 21 -5.20 14.28 -6.09
N PHE A 22 -4.14 14.21 -6.91
CA PHE A 22 -2.77 14.39 -6.42
C PHE A 22 -2.58 15.71 -5.68
N SER A 23 -3.08 16.80 -6.26
CA SER A 23 -3.01 18.14 -5.64
C SER A 23 -3.75 18.19 -4.30
N ARG A 24 -4.90 17.52 -4.20
CA ARG A 24 -5.69 17.47 -2.96
C ARG A 24 -5.03 16.63 -1.89
N LEU A 25 -4.48 15.47 -2.23
CA LEU A 25 -3.71 14.64 -1.31
C LEU A 25 -2.48 15.39 -0.80
N GLU A 26 -1.74 16.09 -1.67
CA GLU A 26 -0.56 16.86 -1.25
C GLU A 26 -0.90 18.00 -0.27
N LEU A 27 -2.02 18.69 -0.48
CA LEU A 27 -2.40 19.84 0.35
C LEU A 27 -3.13 19.47 1.65
N GLN A 28 -3.88 18.37 1.65
CA GLN A 28 -4.84 18.05 2.72
C GLN A 28 -4.74 16.61 3.23
N GLY A 29 -3.98 15.74 2.58
CA GLY A 29 -3.75 14.38 3.02
C GLY A 29 -2.67 14.29 4.10
N GLU A 30 -2.62 13.16 4.79
CA GLU A 30 -1.58 12.86 5.77
C GLU A 30 -0.42 12.14 5.07
N ARG A 31 0.80 12.68 5.16
CA ARG A 31 1.99 12.19 4.45
C ARG A 31 3.03 11.62 5.40
N HIS A 32 3.55 10.44 5.06
CA HIS A 32 4.63 9.77 5.81
C HIS A 32 5.66 9.12 4.89
N THR A 33 6.78 8.72 5.48
CA THR A 33 7.88 7.97 4.86
C THR A 33 7.78 6.49 5.18
N VAL A 34 8.19 5.64 4.23
CA VAL A 34 8.40 4.20 4.44
C VAL A 34 9.90 3.97 4.60
N GLU A 35 10.43 4.27 5.78
CA GLU A 35 11.89 4.37 6.02
C GLU A 35 12.45 3.36 7.03
N SER A 36 11.60 2.52 7.63
CA SER A 36 12.05 1.51 8.58
C SER A 36 12.77 0.37 7.84
N ARG A 37 14.10 0.30 8.02
CA ARG A 37 14.97 -0.73 7.43
C ARG A 37 15.18 -1.90 8.38
N ASN A 38 14.13 -2.70 8.56
CA ASN A 38 14.08 -3.77 9.55
C ASN A 38 15.21 -4.81 9.41
N TRP A 39 15.71 -5.02 8.19
CA TRP A 39 16.74 -6.03 7.86
C TRP A 39 17.93 -5.43 7.12
N SER A 40 18.41 -4.26 7.58
CA SER A 40 19.41 -3.45 6.87
C SER A 40 20.79 -4.10 6.68
N GLU A 41 21.15 -5.10 7.49
CA GLU A 41 22.43 -5.82 7.34
C GLU A 41 22.45 -6.69 6.07
N GLU A 42 21.32 -7.33 5.74
CA GLU A 42 21.18 -8.18 4.55
C GLU A 42 20.65 -7.40 3.34
N PHE A 43 19.78 -6.41 3.59
CA PHE A 43 19.13 -5.59 2.56
C PHE A 43 19.39 -4.09 2.81
N PRO A 44 20.59 -3.58 2.51
CA PRO A 44 20.99 -2.22 2.85
C PRO A 44 20.37 -1.15 1.93
N TYR A 45 19.84 -1.55 0.76
CA TYR A 45 19.30 -0.62 -0.22
C TYR A 45 18.05 0.09 0.32
N HIS A 46 18.02 1.42 0.15
CA HIS A 46 17.04 2.30 0.77
C HIS A 46 16.47 3.28 -0.27
N PRO A 47 15.50 2.85 -1.11
CA PRO A 47 14.83 3.76 -2.02
C PRO A 47 14.00 4.77 -1.23
N LEU A 48 13.99 6.04 -1.67
CA LEU A 48 13.12 7.04 -1.08
C LEU A 48 11.68 6.65 -1.40
N THR A 49 10.88 6.42 -0.36
CA THR A 49 9.47 6.07 -0.51
C THR A 49 8.63 6.87 0.47
N THR A 50 7.58 7.52 -0.04
CA THR A 50 6.56 8.19 0.75
C THR A 50 5.19 7.69 0.36
N PHE A 51 4.23 7.87 1.26
CA PHE A 51 2.82 7.66 0.98
C PHE A 51 2.02 8.82 1.56
N THR A 52 0.93 9.18 0.87
CA THR A 52 -0.01 10.21 1.31
C THR A 52 -1.42 9.60 1.30
N VAL A 53 -2.17 9.75 2.40
CA VAL A 53 -3.48 9.12 2.57
C VAL A 53 -4.58 10.13 2.88
N ALA A 54 -5.78 9.83 2.42
CA ALA A 54 -7.03 10.50 2.77
C ALA A 54 -8.22 9.56 2.49
N HIS A 55 -9.44 9.92 2.87
CA HIS A 55 -10.63 9.16 2.49
C HIS A 55 -11.76 10.07 2.01
N SER A 56 -12.60 9.53 1.13
CA SER A 56 -13.82 10.18 0.64
C SER A 56 -15.09 9.65 1.31
N ALA A 57 -14.97 9.02 2.48
CA ALA A 57 -15.97 8.15 3.11
C ALA A 57 -16.23 6.81 2.39
N LYS A 58 -16.10 6.75 1.06
CA LYS A 58 -16.26 5.50 0.29
C LYS A 58 -14.95 4.78 0.02
N PHE A 59 -13.90 5.54 -0.25
CA PHE A 59 -12.58 5.02 -0.58
C PHE A 59 -11.53 5.56 0.37
N ILE A 60 -10.55 4.73 0.69
CA ILE A 60 -9.24 5.20 1.16
C ILE A 60 -8.41 5.46 -0.09
N TYR A 61 -7.96 6.70 -0.25
CA TYR A 61 -6.98 7.08 -1.25
C TYR A 61 -5.58 6.95 -0.65
N VAL A 62 -4.68 6.32 -1.40
CA VAL A 62 -3.25 6.28 -1.09
C VAL A 62 -2.45 6.61 -2.35
N ASP A 63 -1.66 7.68 -2.26
CA ASP A 63 -0.65 8.02 -3.26
C ASP A 63 0.73 7.63 -2.75
N PHE A 64 1.34 6.67 -3.41
CA PHE A 64 2.73 6.29 -3.21
C PHE A 64 3.63 7.06 -4.16
N PHE A 65 4.72 7.61 -3.63
CA PHE A 65 5.80 8.19 -4.40
C PHE A 65 7.11 7.47 -4.10
N VAL A 66 7.81 7.01 -5.13
CA VAL A 66 9.04 6.23 -5.00
C VAL A 66 10.12 6.78 -5.92
N ARG A 67 11.33 6.91 -5.40
CA ARG A 67 12.56 7.14 -6.18
C ARG A 67 13.57 6.02 -5.93
N CYS A 68 13.93 5.31 -6.98
CA CYS A 68 14.76 4.10 -6.91
C CYS A 68 15.72 3.96 -8.11
N ASN A 69 16.67 3.01 -8.00
CA ASN A 69 17.74 2.75 -8.97
C ASN A 69 17.41 1.58 -9.92
N TYR A 70 16.37 0.82 -9.59
CA TYR A 70 15.92 -0.34 -10.37
C TYR A 70 14.40 -0.29 -10.45
N LEU A 71 13.87 -0.58 -11.63
CA LEU A 71 12.45 -0.69 -11.87
C LEU A 71 12.16 -2.03 -12.54
N ARG A 72 11.19 -2.77 -12.04
CA ARG A 72 10.82 -4.10 -12.53
C ARG A 72 9.30 -4.28 -12.47
N ALA A 73 8.72 -4.89 -13.51
CA ALA A 73 7.28 -5.16 -13.58
C ALA A 73 6.98 -6.35 -14.50
N VAL A 74 7.34 -7.58 -14.13
CA VAL A 74 7.06 -8.77 -14.96
C VAL A 74 5.68 -9.34 -14.69
N ASN A 75 5.11 -9.09 -13.51
CA ASN A 75 3.82 -9.62 -13.10
C ASN A 75 2.70 -8.67 -13.55
N TYR A 76 1.84 -9.11 -14.47
CA TYR A 76 0.80 -8.25 -15.04
C TYR A 76 -0.64 -8.76 -14.83
N ALA A 77 -0.81 -9.98 -14.30
CA ALA A 77 -2.13 -10.53 -13.96
C ALA A 77 -2.43 -10.35 -12.47
N ASN A 78 -3.72 -10.20 -12.12
CA ASN A 78 -4.14 -10.09 -10.72
C ASN A 78 -3.67 -11.30 -9.89
N ASN A 79 -3.40 -11.06 -8.61
CA ASN A 79 -3.00 -12.05 -7.61
C ASN A 79 -1.75 -12.86 -7.98
N THR A 80 -0.86 -12.29 -8.78
CA THR A 80 0.48 -12.83 -9.06
C THR A 80 1.51 -12.28 -8.07
N GLN A 81 2.79 -12.65 -8.22
CA GLN A 81 3.88 -12.32 -7.29
C GLN A 81 4.38 -10.87 -7.47
N VAL A 82 3.47 -9.90 -7.35
CA VAL A 82 3.79 -8.48 -7.54
C VAL A 82 4.87 -7.97 -6.57
N HIS A 83 5.09 -8.62 -5.43
CA HIS A 83 6.18 -8.31 -4.49
C HIS A 83 7.60 -8.55 -5.07
N ASP A 84 7.73 -9.39 -6.10
CA ASP A 84 8.99 -9.57 -6.83
C ASP A 84 9.33 -8.36 -7.71
N ASP A 85 8.32 -7.59 -8.10
CA ASP A 85 8.46 -6.36 -8.89
C ASP A 85 8.69 -5.14 -7.99
N SER A 86 8.86 -3.97 -8.60
CA SER A 86 8.89 -2.71 -7.86
C SER A 86 7.52 -2.45 -7.21
N CYS A 87 7.38 -2.83 -5.94
CA CYS A 87 6.10 -2.98 -5.27
C CYS A 87 5.95 -2.07 -4.05
N VAL A 88 4.73 -1.55 -3.88
CA VAL A 88 4.25 -0.82 -2.69
C VAL A 88 3.02 -1.53 -2.14
N GLN A 89 2.84 -1.49 -0.83
CA GLN A 89 1.79 -2.26 -0.17
C GLN A 89 1.17 -1.48 1.00
N ILE A 90 -0.11 -1.70 1.26
CA ILE A 90 -0.81 -1.21 2.45
C ILE A 90 -1.65 -2.34 3.05
N TYR A 91 -1.41 -2.62 4.34
CA TYR A 91 -2.10 -3.68 5.08
C TYR A 91 -2.98 -3.03 6.14
N LEU A 92 -4.25 -3.45 6.21
CA LEU A 92 -5.26 -2.81 7.06
C LEU A 92 -6.06 -3.87 7.82
N GLN A 93 -6.26 -3.62 9.12
CA GLN A 93 -6.97 -4.47 10.06
C GLN A 93 -8.02 -3.63 10.79
N PRO A 94 -9.27 -3.58 10.29
CA PRO A 94 -10.38 -2.95 11.00
C PRO A 94 -10.53 -3.53 12.42
N GLN A 95 -10.88 -2.71 13.41
CA GLN A 95 -11.00 -3.18 14.80
C GLN A 95 -12.05 -4.30 14.98
N ASN A 96 -13.13 -4.26 14.21
CA ASN A 96 -14.27 -5.19 14.31
C ASN A 96 -14.21 -6.32 13.25
N SER A 97 -13.02 -6.84 12.97
CA SER A 97 -12.76 -7.82 11.90
C SER A 97 -12.48 -9.24 12.38
N ASP A 98 -12.67 -9.53 13.67
CA ASP A 98 -12.29 -10.80 14.31
C ASP A 98 -10.82 -11.19 14.07
N GLY A 99 -9.94 -10.20 14.04
CA GLY A 99 -8.51 -10.39 13.79
C GLY A 99 -8.13 -10.49 12.31
N ARG A 100 -9.10 -10.46 11.39
CA ARG A 100 -8.86 -10.48 9.94
C ARG A 100 -8.24 -9.16 9.48
N TYR A 101 -7.25 -9.26 8.61
CA TYR A 101 -6.66 -8.10 7.95
C TYR A 101 -6.62 -8.31 6.44
N TRP A 102 -6.47 -7.20 5.71
CA TRP A 102 -6.37 -7.18 4.26
C TRP A 102 -4.99 -6.70 3.85
N ASN A 103 -4.41 -7.35 2.86
CA ASN A 103 -3.25 -6.84 2.15
C ASN A 103 -3.68 -6.32 0.78
N PHE A 104 -3.20 -5.13 0.42
CA PHE A 104 -3.27 -4.59 -0.94
C PHE A 104 -1.86 -4.30 -1.40
N GLU A 105 -1.38 -5.03 -2.39
CA GLU A 105 -0.04 -4.93 -2.96
C GLU A 105 -0.16 -4.51 -4.42
N PHE A 106 0.69 -3.56 -4.81
CA PHE A 106 0.68 -3.00 -6.15
C PHE A 106 2.11 -2.91 -6.68
N ASN A 107 2.39 -3.51 -7.83
CA ASN A 107 3.64 -3.20 -8.53
C ASN A 107 3.54 -1.85 -9.25
N CYS A 108 4.67 -1.36 -9.76
CA CYS A 108 4.76 -0.04 -10.37
C CYS A 108 3.92 0.16 -11.65
N ILE A 109 3.36 -0.91 -12.23
CA ILE A 109 2.41 -0.85 -13.36
C ILE A 109 0.94 -0.99 -12.92
N GLY A 110 0.69 -1.03 -11.62
CA GLY A 110 -0.64 -1.09 -11.03
C GLY A 110 -1.26 -2.49 -10.98
N THR A 111 -0.51 -3.55 -11.25
CA THR A 111 -1.00 -4.92 -11.05
C THR A 111 -1.18 -5.20 -9.56
N VAL A 112 -2.28 -5.87 -9.21
CA VAL A 112 -2.71 -6.06 -7.81
C VAL A 112 -2.46 -7.48 -7.36
N ASN A 113 -1.96 -7.63 -6.14
CA ASN A 113 -2.20 -8.82 -5.32
C ASN A 113 -2.95 -8.36 -4.07
N ALA A 114 -4.15 -8.88 -3.86
CA ALA A 114 -4.95 -8.50 -2.71
C ALA A 114 -5.65 -9.73 -2.12
N ALA A 115 -5.68 -9.80 -0.80
CA ALA A 115 -6.30 -10.89 -0.07
C ALA A 115 -6.78 -10.41 1.30
N HIS A 116 -7.72 -11.16 1.87
CA HIS A 116 -7.99 -11.10 3.31
C HIS A 116 -7.39 -12.32 4.01
N ARG A 117 -6.90 -12.12 5.24
CA ARG A 117 -6.12 -13.11 5.97
C ARG A 117 -6.59 -13.19 7.41
N ILE A 118 -6.65 -14.41 7.92
CA ILE A 118 -6.80 -14.69 9.35
C ILE A 118 -5.42 -15.09 9.87
N PRO A 119 -4.93 -14.53 11.00
CA PRO A 119 -3.65 -14.93 11.57
C PRO A 119 -3.54 -16.45 11.76
N GLY A 120 -2.52 -17.06 11.17
CA GLY A 120 -2.30 -18.51 11.21
C GLY A 120 -3.10 -19.34 10.19
N GLY A 121 -3.96 -18.72 9.37
CA GLY A 121 -4.66 -19.36 8.27
C GLY A 121 -4.08 -19.01 6.90
N ASP A 122 -4.54 -19.73 5.87
CA ASP A 122 -4.21 -19.44 4.48
C ASP A 122 -4.86 -18.12 4.01
N PRO A 123 -4.21 -17.37 3.11
CA PRO A 123 -4.84 -16.21 2.48
C PRO A 123 -6.05 -16.61 1.65
N THR A 124 -7.06 -15.75 1.65
CA THR A 124 -8.16 -15.80 0.69
C THR A 124 -7.99 -14.63 -0.27
N PRO A 125 -7.52 -14.87 -1.51
CA PRO A 125 -7.39 -13.82 -2.52
C PRO A 125 -8.73 -13.14 -2.78
N LEU A 126 -8.70 -11.82 -2.97
CA LEU A 126 -9.84 -11.10 -3.53
C LEU A 126 -10.07 -11.57 -4.97
N THR A 127 -11.34 -11.68 -5.35
CA THR A 127 -11.77 -12.02 -6.70
C THR A 127 -11.42 -10.92 -7.69
N ASP A 128 -11.42 -11.23 -8.99
CA ASP A 128 -11.19 -10.22 -10.03
C ASP A 128 -12.26 -9.12 -10.02
N ASP A 129 -13.51 -9.46 -9.67
CA ASP A 129 -14.60 -8.48 -9.52
C ASP A 129 -14.33 -7.53 -8.35
N GLU A 130 -13.88 -8.04 -7.21
CA GLU A 130 -13.47 -7.21 -6.07
C GLU A 130 -12.25 -6.34 -6.42
N ILE A 131 -11.23 -6.89 -7.09
CA ILE A 131 -10.05 -6.13 -7.52
C ILE A 131 -10.42 -5.04 -8.54
N ALA A 132 -11.41 -5.28 -9.41
CA ALA A 132 -11.89 -4.31 -10.37
C ALA A 132 -12.52 -3.06 -9.72
N THR A 133 -12.98 -3.16 -8.46
CA THR A 133 -13.48 -2.01 -7.70
C THR A 133 -12.36 -1.07 -7.21
N ILE A 134 -11.10 -1.53 -7.20
CA ILE A 134 -9.95 -0.74 -6.79
C ILE A 134 -9.47 0.11 -7.99
N SER A 135 -9.77 1.40 -7.94
CA SER A 135 -9.31 2.35 -8.96
C SER A 135 -7.82 2.63 -8.77
N ARG A 136 -7.07 2.63 -9.87
CA ARG A 136 -5.61 2.72 -9.86
C ARG A 136 -5.09 3.63 -10.96
N TYR A 137 -4.08 4.41 -10.65
CA TYR A 137 -3.25 5.10 -11.63
C TYR A 137 -1.78 4.78 -11.34
N ALA A 138 -1.08 4.29 -12.36
CA ALA A 138 0.33 3.93 -12.31
C ALA A 138 1.10 4.77 -13.33
N SER A 139 2.04 5.59 -12.84
CA SER A 139 2.84 6.48 -13.71
C SER A 139 3.78 5.74 -14.67
N CYS A 140 4.13 4.48 -14.39
CA CYS A 140 4.93 3.63 -15.28
C CYS A 140 4.10 3.03 -16.44
N GLY A 141 2.80 3.31 -16.52
CA GLY A 141 1.87 2.66 -17.45
C GLY A 141 1.48 1.26 -16.97
N THR A 142 0.93 0.44 -17.88
CA THR A 142 0.35 -0.88 -17.55
C THR A 142 1.02 -2.06 -18.28
N ARG A 143 2.06 -1.79 -19.07
CA ARG A 143 2.76 -2.83 -19.84
C ARG A 143 3.86 -3.46 -19.00
N PRO A 144 3.99 -4.80 -18.96
CA PRO A 144 5.07 -5.44 -18.23
C PRO A 144 6.43 -5.21 -18.89
N PHE A 145 7.49 -5.24 -18.07
CA PHE A 145 8.88 -5.12 -18.49
C PHE A 145 9.83 -5.84 -17.52
N GLU A 146 10.91 -6.38 -18.09
CA GLU A 146 12.06 -6.89 -17.33
C GLU A 146 12.76 -5.77 -16.55
N GLU A 147 13.60 -6.12 -15.59
CA GLU A 147 14.32 -5.13 -14.79
C GLU A 147 15.12 -4.13 -15.65
N ILE A 148 15.03 -2.85 -15.28
CA ILE A 148 15.80 -1.76 -15.87
C ILE A 148 16.56 -1.06 -14.74
N GLU A 149 17.84 -0.80 -14.96
CA GLU A 149 18.69 0.00 -14.08
C GLU A 149 18.73 1.47 -14.53
N GLY A 150 18.65 2.38 -13.57
CA GLY A 150 18.62 3.82 -13.82
C GLY A 150 17.95 4.57 -12.67
N LEU A 151 17.96 5.91 -12.72
CA LEU A 151 17.28 6.69 -11.69
C LEU A 151 15.82 6.90 -12.08
N PHE A 152 14.90 6.24 -11.38
CA PHE A 152 13.47 6.31 -11.65
C PHE A 152 12.75 7.10 -10.56
N THR A 153 11.65 7.72 -10.95
CA THR A 153 10.67 8.31 -10.06
C THR A 153 9.30 7.90 -10.55
N TRP A 154 8.49 7.31 -9.68
CA TRP A 154 7.17 6.83 -10.04
C TRP A 154 6.17 7.05 -8.92
N ASN A 155 4.94 7.32 -9.32
CA ASN A 155 3.75 7.35 -8.49
C ASN A 155 2.85 6.15 -8.76
N LEU A 156 2.16 5.72 -7.70
CA LEU A 156 1.00 4.87 -7.76
C LEU A 156 -0.10 5.41 -6.85
N LEU A 157 -1.19 5.83 -7.46
CA LEU A 157 -2.41 6.23 -6.75
C LEU A 157 -3.39 5.05 -6.76
N ALA A 158 -3.91 4.69 -5.60
CA ALA A 158 -4.99 3.73 -5.45
C ALA A 158 -6.15 4.32 -4.65
N ALA A 159 -7.39 4.07 -5.09
CA ALA A 159 -8.60 4.31 -4.31
C ALA A 159 -9.21 2.95 -3.96
N ILE A 160 -9.09 2.57 -2.69
CA ILE A 160 -9.50 1.28 -2.14
C ILE A 160 -10.88 1.44 -1.50
N PRO A 161 -11.95 0.81 -2.01
CA PRO A 161 -13.25 0.86 -1.38
C PRO A 161 -13.19 0.28 0.04
N ILE A 162 -13.72 1.01 1.02
CA ILE A 162 -13.70 0.55 2.42
C ILE A 162 -14.63 -0.67 2.64
N GLU A 163 -15.61 -0.85 1.75
CA GLU A 163 -16.54 -1.98 1.78
C GLU A 163 -15.87 -3.32 1.51
N LEU A 164 -14.72 -3.36 0.81
CA LEU A 164 -13.91 -4.58 0.65
C LEU A 164 -13.46 -5.16 2.00
N MET A 165 -13.39 -4.31 3.03
CA MET A 165 -13.04 -4.67 4.39
C MET A 165 -14.27 -4.80 5.31
N GLY A 166 -15.48 -4.84 4.74
CA GLY A 166 -16.74 -4.90 5.48
C GLY A 166 -17.06 -3.62 6.25
N MET A 167 -16.44 -2.49 5.89
CA MET A 167 -16.62 -1.22 6.58
C MET A 167 -17.60 -0.30 5.84
N LYS A 168 -18.20 0.62 6.58
CA LYS A 168 -18.97 1.74 6.07
C LYS A 168 -18.69 2.95 6.94
N TYR A 169 -18.44 4.10 6.32
CA TYR A 169 -18.24 5.35 7.03
C TYR A 169 -19.58 6.06 7.23
N GLU A 170 -19.92 6.34 8.48
CA GLU A 170 -21.19 6.96 8.88
C GLU A 170 -20.98 8.32 9.59
N GLY A 171 -19.87 8.99 9.28
CA GLY A 171 -19.53 10.29 9.89
C GLY A 171 -18.94 10.17 11.30
N GLN A 172 -18.41 9.00 11.66
CA GLN A 172 -17.73 8.74 12.91
C GLN A 172 -16.38 8.08 12.64
N PRO A 173 -15.34 8.36 13.45
CA PRO A 173 -14.02 7.80 13.22
C PRO A 173 -14.03 6.27 13.23
N ILE A 174 -13.30 5.66 12.29
CA ILE A 174 -13.11 4.21 12.23
C ILE A 174 -11.69 3.88 12.67
N HIS A 175 -11.58 3.16 13.78
CA HIS A 175 -10.31 2.70 14.31
C HIS A 175 -9.86 1.39 13.63
N MET A 176 -8.59 1.34 13.27
CA MET A 176 -7.96 0.17 12.71
C MET A 176 -6.48 0.11 13.10
N LYS A 177 -5.82 -0.97 12.71
CA LYS A 177 -4.36 -1.06 12.71
C LYS A 177 -3.90 -1.34 11.29
N GLY A 178 -2.68 -0.96 10.97
CA GLY A 178 -2.10 -1.31 9.69
C GLY A 178 -0.64 -0.99 9.59
N ASN A 179 -0.11 -1.19 8.39
CA ASN A 179 1.25 -0.81 8.03
C ASN A 179 1.35 -0.60 6.53
N VAL A 180 2.44 0.04 6.10
CA VAL A 180 2.70 0.39 4.70
C VAL A 180 4.11 -0.05 4.35
N TYR A 181 4.30 -0.63 3.17
CA TYR A 181 5.54 -1.30 2.81
C TYR A 181 6.04 -0.91 1.42
N LYS A 182 7.35 -1.08 1.24
CA LYS A 182 8.04 -1.03 -0.04
C LYS A 182 8.93 -2.26 -0.17
N CYS A 183 8.80 -2.99 -1.27
CA CYS A 183 9.71 -4.09 -1.58
C CYS A 183 9.95 -4.26 -3.08
N ALA A 184 10.97 -5.06 -3.41
CA ALA A 184 11.16 -5.62 -4.74
C ALA A 184 12.08 -6.85 -4.67
N SER A 185 11.54 -8.01 -4.26
CA SER A 185 12.35 -9.21 -3.96
C SER A 185 13.06 -9.81 -5.17
N GLY A 186 12.49 -9.64 -6.37
CA GLY A 186 13.02 -10.19 -7.62
C GLY A 186 13.96 -9.25 -8.38
N THR A 187 14.38 -8.15 -7.77
CA THR A 187 15.33 -7.19 -8.37
C THR A 187 16.79 -7.57 -8.10
N SER A 188 17.72 -6.98 -8.84
CA SER A 188 19.16 -7.10 -8.59
C SER A 188 19.58 -6.49 -7.24
N GLN A 189 18.74 -5.62 -6.65
CA GLN A 189 18.91 -5.09 -5.29
C GLN A 189 17.63 -5.28 -4.46
N PRO A 190 17.37 -6.51 -3.96
CA PRO A 190 16.24 -6.78 -3.10
C PRO A 190 16.24 -5.87 -1.87
N HIS A 191 15.06 -5.39 -1.50
CA HIS A 191 14.87 -4.48 -0.38
C HIS A 191 13.48 -4.65 0.22
N PHE A 192 13.38 -4.36 1.51
CA PHE A 192 12.16 -4.51 2.30
C PHE A 192 12.11 -3.41 3.36
N LEU A 193 11.17 -2.47 3.20
CA LEU A 193 11.00 -1.32 4.08
C LEU A 193 9.56 -1.29 4.58
N SER A 194 9.36 -0.77 5.79
CA SER A 194 8.04 -0.52 6.36
C SER A 194 7.92 0.90 6.91
N TRP A 195 6.69 1.37 7.06
CA TRP A 195 6.39 2.62 7.77
C TRP A 195 6.51 2.41 9.28
N ALA A 196 5.77 1.44 9.84
CA ALA A 196 5.91 1.02 11.23
C ALA A 196 6.94 -0.14 11.32
N PRO A 197 7.88 -0.15 12.29
CA PRO A 197 8.91 -1.18 12.40
C PRO A 197 8.35 -2.60 12.55
N VAL A 198 9.02 -3.57 11.92
CA VAL A 198 8.70 -5.00 11.98
C VAL A 198 9.90 -5.75 12.55
N LEU A 199 9.74 -6.43 13.69
CA LEU A 199 10.85 -7.04 14.43
C LEU A 199 10.87 -8.56 14.28
N THR A 200 11.05 -9.04 13.05
CA THR A 200 11.25 -10.47 12.74
C THR A 200 12.68 -10.75 12.30
N GLN A 201 13.11 -12.00 12.37
CA GLN A 201 14.48 -12.39 11.98
C GLN A 201 14.75 -12.23 10.47
N ARG A 202 13.72 -12.41 9.64
CA ARG A 202 13.78 -12.30 8.17
C ARG A 202 12.61 -11.45 7.67
N PRO A 203 12.71 -10.87 6.46
CA PRO A 203 11.62 -10.12 5.84
C PRO A 203 10.30 -10.88 5.89
N ASP A 204 9.34 -10.32 6.65
CA ASP A 204 7.99 -10.88 6.79
C ASP A 204 7.02 -9.77 7.19
N PHE A 205 6.23 -9.30 6.21
CA PHE A 205 5.26 -8.24 6.41
C PHE A 205 3.92 -8.73 6.97
N HIS A 206 3.64 -10.04 6.98
CA HIS A 206 2.38 -10.61 7.42
C HIS A 206 2.31 -10.77 8.94
N ARG A 207 2.61 -9.68 9.65
CA ARG A 207 2.81 -9.61 11.10
C ARG A 207 1.90 -8.56 11.76
N PRO A 208 0.61 -8.86 11.97
CA PRO A 208 -0.34 -7.92 12.55
C PRO A 208 0.04 -7.45 13.96
N GLU A 209 0.88 -8.20 14.68
CA GLU A 209 1.46 -7.79 15.96
C GLU A 209 2.33 -6.51 15.86
N PHE A 210 2.84 -6.19 14.67
CA PHE A 210 3.62 -4.97 14.38
C PHE A 210 2.82 -3.88 13.65
N PHE A 211 1.50 -4.05 13.50
CA PHE A 211 0.67 -3.00 12.91
C PHE A 211 0.52 -1.81 13.88
N ALA A 212 0.67 -0.61 13.34
CA ALA A 212 0.50 0.64 14.07
C ALA A 212 -0.98 1.09 14.05
N PRO A 213 -1.42 1.88 15.05
CA PRO A 213 -2.78 2.43 15.07
C PRO A 213 -3.04 3.38 13.89
N ILE A 214 -4.22 3.25 13.28
CA ILE A 214 -4.70 4.10 12.18
C ILE A 214 -6.15 4.51 12.51
N ILE A 215 -6.53 5.74 12.19
CA ILE A 215 -7.89 6.27 12.34
C ILE A 215 -8.32 6.86 11.00
N ILE A 216 -9.44 6.39 10.45
CA ILE A 216 -10.20 7.16 9.45
C ILE A 216 -11.01 8.20 10.21
N ASP A 217 -10.84 9.48 9.90
CA ASP A 217 -11.42 10.60 10.66
C ASP A 217 -12.91 10.81 10.41
#